data_AF-A1SJY3-F1
#
_entry.id   AF-A1SJY3-F1
#
_cell.length_a   1.000
_cell.length_b   1.000
_cell.length_c   1.000
_cell.angle_alpha   90.00
_cell.angle_beta   90.00
_cell.angle_gamma   90.00
#
_symmetry.space_group_name_H-M   'P 1'
#
loop_
_entity.id
_entity.type
_entity.pdbx_description
1 polymer ?
#
loop_
_entity_poly.entity_id
_entity_poly.type
_entity_poly.pdbx_seq_one_letter_code
_entity_poly.pdbx_strand_id
1 'polypeptide(L)'
;MRSRLLAPLTTALAAALVTGLLVLAPAPAGAVAPALATGSKAGALDRDGREPSAVFKRSSYLCMGYQACRDAGMGNAGYASNNRTMYWRMYAGHNCTNYVAYRMVKSGLPNERPWSGGGNATYWGTSMPRITDDTPRVGAVAWWKANTGPAGSSGHVAYVERVISADEIVVSQDSWGGDFSWAVVSRSSGNWPSGFVHFNDKPLVNTGAPVVTGIAKVGAVLSSTPGTWRPASAAVAYQWLADGQPIKDAVGATLKLTRARLDQVITVRATGAQLGYPTASATSVPTAPVQPGQLRNLSAPVITGEAKVDSSLTLTPGTWNPAPALAFQWFADDQPIDQATGTTLDLGPELVGRVITAQVTATREGYDPVTASAAPTAPVAPGTFTVATAPSLQGTARLGETLTVDPGTFTPSDADVQVQWLRDGQPVADATGPTYQITNLDLGSRLSARITLTRAGYTTTTLETPRSARVKSDPQIRLAVDSGARRVRVTVTVTAPGVSEVTGPVVVRLAGVSREVTLRHGSARVTFKDLPKGKRTMTVRYAGSETVNRLVTTRTVRVG
;
A
#
# COMPACT_ATOMS: atom_id res chain seq x y z
N MET A 1 10.14 -54.37 -45.15
CA MET A 1 9.05 -54.98 -44.35
C MET A 1 9.02 -54.33 -42.97
N ARG A 2 7.88 -53.68 -42.64
CA ARG A 2 7.33 -53.31 -41.30
C ARG A 2 8.21 -52.45 -40.37
N SER A 3 7.94 -51.16 -40.14
CA SER A 3 6.80 -50.47 -39.48
C SER A 3 6.86 -50.41 -37.95
N ARG A 4 6.90 -49.16 -37.42
CA ARG A 4 6.17 -48.56 -36.26
C ARG A 4 6.98 -47.34 -35.79
N LEU A 5 6.72 -46.09 -36.21
CA LEU A 5 5.63 -45.15 -35.85
C LEU A 5 5.39 -45.01 -34.33
N LEU A 6 5.78 -43.86 -33.78
CA LEU A 6 4.99 -43.02 -32.86
C LEU A 6 5.56 -41.57 -32.86
N ALA A 7 4.64 -40.61 -32.90
CA ALA A 7 4.79 -39.22 -33.33
C ALA A 7 5.11 -38.22 -32.19
N PRO A 8 5.52 -36.97 -32.51
CA PRO A 8 5.54 -35.86 -31.56
C PRO A 8 4.19 -35.13 -31.55
N LEU A 9 3.68 -34.78 -30.36
CA LEU A 9 2.50 -33.94 -30.18
C LEU A 9 2.86 -32.47 -30.43
N THR A 10 2.31 -31.91 -31.50
CA THR A 10 2.23 -30.48 -31.78
C THR A 10 1.09 -29.84 -31.01
N THR A 11 1.38 -28.73 -30.33
CA THR A 11 0.41 -27.81 -29.74
C THR A 11 -0.36 -27.09 -30.84
N ALA A 12 -1.63 -27.45 -31.04
CA ALA A 12 -2.58 -26.71 -31.87
C ALA A 12 -3.46 -25.82 -31.00
N LEU A 13 -3.47 -24.53 -31.36
CA LEU A 13 -4.44 -23.51 -30.96
C LEU A 13 -5.88 -24.04 -31.12
N ALA A 14 -6.66 -23.99 -30.05
CA ALA A 14 -8.12 -24.08 -30.12
C ALA A 14 -8.70 -22.81 -29.46
N ALA A 15 -9.07 -21.85 -30.30
CA ALA A 15 -9.97 -20.77 -29.94
C ALA A 15 -11.37 -21.38 -29.73
N ALA A 16 -11.81 -21.48 -28.49
CA ALA A 16 -13.17 -21.88 -28.15
C ALA A 16 -14.07 -20.64 -28.03
N LEU A 17 -15.10 -20.61 -28.87
CA LEU A 17 -16.22 -19.68 -28.87
C LEU A 17 -16.76 -19.42 -27.47
N VAL A 18 -16.80 -18.14 -27.08
CA VAL A 18 -17.69 -17.64 -26.02
C VAL A 18 -19.11 -17.69 -26.57
N THR A 19 -19.81 -18.80 -26.35
CA THR A 19 -21.26 -18.84 -26.46
C THR A 19 -21.82 -18.46 -25.09
N GLY A 20 -22.45 -17.29 -25.02
CA GLY A 20 -23.17 -16.82 -23.84
C GLY A 20 -24.30 -17.77 -23.49
N LEU A 21 -24.06 -18.71 -22.58
CA LEU A 21 -25.12 -19.28 -21.77
C LEU A 21 -25.45 -18.26 -20.68
N LEU A 22 -26.51 -17.50 -20.92
CA LEU A 22 -27.27 -16.86 -19.86
C LEU A 22 -27.79 -17.99 -18.95
N VAL A 23 -27.02 -18.35 -17.93
CA VAL A 23 -27.52 -19.17 -16.83
C VAL A 23 -28.56 -18.30 -16.13
N LEU A 24 -29.83 -18.51 -16.48
CA LEU A 24 -30.95 -18.11 -15.65
C LEU A 24 -30.73 -18.74 -14.28
N ALA A 25 -30.17 -17.95 -13.36
CA ALA A 25 -30.20 -18.26 -11.95
C ALA A 25 -31.66 -18.60 -11.60
N PRO A 26 -31.94 -19.74 -10.94
CA PRO A 26 -33.26 -19.95 -10.38
C PRO A 26 -33.53 -18.76 -9.46
N ALA A 27 -34.69 -18.12 -9.64
CA ALA A 27 -35.15 -17.07 -8.75
C ALA A 27 -34.95 -17.53 -7.29
N PRO A 28 -34.42 -16.67 -6.41
CA PRO A 28 -34.19 -17.05 -5.02
C PRO A 28 -35.48 -17.67 -4.47
N ALA A 29 -35.35 -18.86 -3.87
CA ALA A 29 -36.42 -19.49 -3.14
C ALA A 29 -37.03 -18.41 -2.22
N GLY A 30 -38.33 -18.18 -2.39
CA GLY A 30 -39.06 -17.09 -1.77
C GLY A 30 -38.62 -16.92 -0.32
N ALA A 31 -38.21 -15.71 0.01
CA ALA A 31 -37.85 -15.32 1.37
C ALA A 31 -38.82 -15.97 2.36
N VAL A 32 -38.28 -16.53 3.44
CA VAL A 32 -39.05 -16.81 4.64
C VAL A 32 -39.85 -15.54 4.91
N ALA A 33 -41.18 -15.65 4.81
CA ALA A 33 -42.06 -14.51 5.02
C ALA A 33 -41.68 -13.84 6.34
N PRO A 34 -41.50 -12.50 6.38
CA PRO A 34 -41.23 -11.82 7.64
C PRO A 34 -42.38 -12.12 8.61
N ALA A 35 -42.10 -12.05 9.91
CA ALA A 35 -43.13 -12.11 10.93
C ALA A 35 -44.23 -11.09 10.56
N LEU A 36 -45.40 -11.60 10.17
CA LEU A 36 -46.53 -10.77 9.76
C LEU A 36 -46.88 -9.84 10.91
N ALA A 37 -46.87 -8.54 10.62
CA ALA A 37 -47.34 -7.51 11.52
C ALA A 37 -48.75 -7.88 12.03
N THR A 38 -48.89 -7.93 13.35
CA THR A 38 -50.18 -8.04 14.03
C THR A 38 -50.97 -6.76 13.80
N GLY A 39 -51.66 -6.65 12.66
CA GLY A 39 -52.45 -5.46 12.39
C GLY A 39 -52.85 -5.30 10.94
N SER A 40 -53.82 -6.08 10.47
CA SER A 40 -54.83 -5.54 9.56
C SER A 40 -56.03 -6.48 9.51
N LYS A 41 -57.13 -6.09 10.17
CA LYS A 41 -58.47 -6.65 9.90
C LYS A 41 -59.02 -5.86 8.72
N ALA A 42 -58.81 -6.34 7.51
CA ALA A 42 -59.34 -5.67 6.32
C ALA A 42 -60.86 -5.81 6.27
N GLY A 43 -61.57 -4.68 6.22
CA GLY A 43 -62.89 -4.63 5.59
C GLY A 43 -62.68 -4.50 4.09
N ALA A 44 -63.04 -5.51 3.31
CA ALA A 44 -62.95 -5.47 1.85
C ALA A 44 -64.29 -5.93 1.25
N LEU A 45 -64.95 -5.02 0.55
CA LEU A 45 -66.04 -5.31 -0.39
C LEU A 45 -65.41 -5.69 -1.74
N ASP A 46 -66.12 -6.47 -2.57
CA ASP A 46 -65.67 -6.79 -3.92
C ASP A 46 -65.72 -5.56 -4.86
N ARG A 47 -65.25 -5.71 -6.11
CA ARG A 47 -65.22 -4.63 -7.12
C ARG A 47 -66.61 -4.05 -7.48
N ASP A 48 -67.69 -4.75 -7.14
CA ASP A 48 -69.07 -4.35 -7.40
C ASP A 48 -69.81 -3.90 -6.12
N GLY A 49 -69.08 -3.70 -5.00
CA GLY A 49 -69.65 -3.27 -3.73
C GLY A 49 -70.53 -4.31 -3.05
N ARG A 50 -70.48 -5.59 -3.47
CA ARG A 50 -71.20 -6.70 -2.84
C ARG A 50 -70.33 -7.36 -1.79
N GLU A 51 -71.02 -7.92 -0.79
CA GLU A 51 -70.38 -8.78 0.20
C GLU A 51 -70.09 -10.14 -0.48
N PRO A 52 -68.81 -10.53 -0.64
CA PRO A 52 -68.50 -11.89 -1.07
C PRO A 52 -69.05 -12.89 -0.04
N SER A 53 -69.50 -14.05 -0.52
CA SER A 53 -69.97 -15.17 0.31
C SER A 53 -68.89 -15.54 1.34
N ALA A 54 -69.09 -15.10 2.58
CA ALA A 54 -68.14 -15.33 3.67
C ALA A 54 -68.44 -16.68 4.32
N VAL A 55 -67.50 -17.62 4.17
CA VAL A 55 -67.54 -18.94 4.83
C VAL A 55 -67.33 -18.78 6.33
N PHE A 56 -66.37 -17.96 6.75
CA PHE A 56 -66.07 -17.71 8.17
C PHE A 56 -66.67 -16.39 8.66
N LYS A 57 -66.77 -16.23 9.99
CA LYS A 57 -67.01 -14.91 10.60
C LYS A 57 -65.94 -13.93 10.13
N ARG A 58 -66.34 -12.70 9.77
CA ARG A 58 -65.45 -11.63 9.27
C ARG A 58 -64.17 -11.44 10.07
N SER A 59 -64.26 -11.51 11.40
CA SER A 59 -63.11 -11.37 12.32
C SER A 59 -62.00 -12.40 12.12
N SER A 60 -62.26 -13.48 11.39
CA SER A 60 -61.33 -14.58 11.14
C SER A 60 -60.43 -14.30 9.93
N TYR A 61 -60.87 -13.47 8.98
CA TYR A 61 -60.12 -13.24 7.75
C TYR A 61 -58.92 -12.32 7.97
N LEU A 62 -57.77 -12.74 7.43
CA LEU A 62 -56.54 -11.95 7.35
C LEU A 62 -56.50 -11.14 6.04
N CYS A 63 -57.05 -11.68 4.97
CA CYS A 63 -57.19 -11.02 3.68
C CYS A 63 -58.27 -11.72 2.83
N MET A 64 -58.77 -11.02 1.81
CA MET A 64 -59.73 -11.57 0.85
C MET A 64 -59.45 -11.03 -0.56
N GLY A 65 -59.65 -11.89 -1.55
CA GLY A 65 -59.30 -11.70 -2.94
C GLY A 65 -57.83 -11.92 -3.25
N TYR A 66 -57.57 -12.36 -4.49
CA TYR A 66 -56.20 -12.68 -4.93
C TYR A 66 -55.25 -11.49 -4.81
N GLN A 67 -55.72 -10.27 -5.09
CA GLN A 67 -54.91 -9.05 -5.04
C GLN A 67 -54.54 -8.68 -3.59
N ALA A 68 -55.54 -8.45 -2.73
CA ALA A 68 -55.27 -7.97 -1.37
C ALA A 68 -54.49 -9.00 -0.54
N CYS A 69 -54.76 -10.30 -0.76
CA CYS A 69 -53.96 -11.35 -0.15
C CYS A 69 -52.51 -11.36 -0.64
N ARG A 70 -52.25 -11.16 -1.93
CA ARG A 70 -50.89 -11.03 -2.45
C ARG A 70 -50.17 -9.81 -1.87
N ASP A 71 -50.85 -8.67 -1.78
CA ASP A 71 -50.28 -7.43 -1.24
C ASP A 71 -49.93 -7.56 0.25
N ALA A 72 -50.66 -8.43 0.98
CA ALA A 72 -50.36 -8.81 2.36
C ALA A 72 -49.31 -9.94 2.50
N GLY A 73 -48.64 -10.35 1.42
CA GLY A 73 -47.66 -11.45 1.42
C GLY A 73 -48.27 -12.86 1.56
N MET A 74 -49.59 -12.98 1.46
CA MET A 74 -50.38 -14.20 1.63
C MET A 74 -50.87 -14.71 0.25
N GLY A 75 -49.93 -15.21 -0.57
CA GLY A 75 -50.23 -15.61 -1.94
C GLY A 75 -51.19 -16.81 -2.06
N ASN A 76 -51.69 -17.04 -3.29
CA ASN A 76 -52.57 -18.18 -3.62
C ASN A 76 -51.82 -19.39 -4.22
N ALA A 77 -50.49 -19.43 -4.06
CA ALA A 77 -49.60 -20.43 -4.64
C ALA A 77 -49.70 -20.60 -6.18
N GLY A 78 -50.21 -19.59 -6.90
CA GLY A 78 -50.40 -19.59 -8.35
C GLY A 78 -51.81 -19.98 -8.81
N TYR A 79 -52.73 -20.26 -7.88
CA TYR A 79 -54.07 -20.72 -8.22
C TYR A 79 -54.86 -19.74 -9.08
N ALA A 80 -54.71 -18.43 -8.88
CA ALA A 80 -55.45 -17.43 -9.68
C ALA A 80 -55.26 -17.60 -11.20
N SER A 81 -54.08 -18.03 -11.62
CA SER A 81 -53.76 -18.28 -13.04
C SER A 81 -54.15 -19.69 -13.50
N ASN A 82 -54.46 -20.59 -12.58
CA ASN A 82 -54.69 -22.02 -12.83
C ASN A 82 -56.12 -22.47 -12.48
N ASN A 83 -56.96 -21.59 -11.92
CA ASN A 83 -58.28 -21.96 -11.42
C ASN A 83 -59.23 -22.44 -12.52
N ARG A 84 -58.96 -22.17 -13.80
CA ARG A 84 -59.72 -22.68 -14.95
C ARG A 84 -59.48 -24.17 -15.24
N THR A 85 -58.50 -24.79 -14.61
CA THR A 85 -58.22 -26.22 -14.72
C THR A 85 -58.92 -27.00 -13.61
N MET A 86 -59.49 -28.15 -13.95
CA MET A 86 -60.04 -29.09 -12.98
C MET A 86 -58.89 -29.89 -12.36
N TYR A 87 -58.75 -29.79 -11.05
CA TYR A 87 -57.84 -30.61 -10.25
C TYR A 87 -58.64 -31.68 -9.52
N TRP A 88 -58.16 -32.93 -9.57
CA TRP A 88 -58.86 -34.08 -8.99
C TRP A 88 -60.32 -34.22 -9.47
N ARG A 89 -60.59 -33.79 -10.70
CA ARG A 89 -61.93 -33.73 -11.32
C ARG A 89 -62.93 -32.87 -10.54
N MET A 90 -62.46 -31.93 -9.72
CA MET A 90 -63.31 -30.92 -9.08
C MET A 90 -63.64 -29.82 -10.08
N TYR A 91 -64.82 -29.21 -9.94
CA TYR A 91 -65.23 -28.11 -10.82
C TYR A 91 -64.24 -26.94 -10.74
N ALA A 92 -63.77 -26.50 -11.91
CA ALA A 92 -62.90 -25.35 -12.05
C ALA A 92 -63.56 -24.05 -11.57
N GLY A 93 -62.74 -23.04 -11.29
CA GLY A 93 -63.14 -21.70 -10.85
C GLY A 93 -62.95 -21.49 -9.34
N HIS A 94 -63.65 -20.51 -8.80
CA HIS A 94 -63.70 -20.25 -7.35
C HIS A 94 -64.47 -21.38 -6.67
N ASN A 95 -63.72 -22.33 -6.09
CA ASN A 95 -64.25 -23.53 -5.45
C ASN A 95 -63.23 -24.06 -4.43
N CYS A 96 -63.68 -24.34 -3.22
CA CYS A 96 -62.83 -24.85 -2.14
C CYS A 96 -62.17 -26.18 -2.51
N THR A 97 -62.91 -27.11 -3.12
CA THR A 97 -62.39 -28.44 -3.45
C THR A 97 -61.36 -28.38 -4.59
N ASN A 98 -61.57 -27.54 -5.60
CA ASN A 98 -60.61 -27.37 -6.70
C ASN A 98 -59.34 -26.64 -6.25
N TYR A 99 -59.47 -25.64 -5.38
CA TYR A 99 -58.34 -24.96 -4.78
C TYR A 99 -57.45 -25.89 -3.96
N VAL A 100 -58.04 -26.66 -3.05
CA VAL A 100 -57.26 -27.58 -2.22
C VAL A 100 -56.69 -28.71 -3.08
N ALA A 101 -57.43 -29.24 -4.06
CA ALA A 101 -56.90 -30.23 -5.00
C ALA A 101 -55.69 -29.68 -5.78
N TYR A 102 -55.76 -28.43 -6.25
CA TYR A 102 -54.61 -27.75 -6.85
C TYR A 102 -53.40 -27.72 -5.91
N ARG A 103 -53.60 -27.31 -4.64
CA ARG A 103 -52.53 -27.27 -3.65
C ARG A 103 -51.90 -28.64 -3.41
N MET A 104 -52.72 -29.69 -3.36
CA MET A 104 -52.26 -31.08 -3.24
C MET A 104 -51.42 -31.49 -4.43
N VAL A 105 -51.89 -31.24 -5.66
CA VAL A 105 -51.13 -31.53 -6.88
C VAL A 105 -49.82 -30.77 -6.92
N LYS A 106 -49.83 -29.48 -6.59
CA LYS A 106 -48.61 -28.65 -6.54
C LYS A 106 -47.64 -29.08 -5.44
N SER A 107 -48.11 -29.74 -4.38
CA SER A 107 -47.25 -30.33 -3.35
C SER A 107 -46.61 -31.68 -3.76
N GLY A 108 -46.90 -32.17 -4.97
CA GLY A 108 -46.30 -33.38 -5.55
C GLY A 108 -47.24 -34.57 -5.67
N LEU A 109 -48.54 -34.41 -5.39
CA LEU A 109 -49.53 -35.48 -5.65
C LEU A 109 -49.90 -35.53 -7.14
N PRO A 110 -50.31 -36.70 -7.63
CA PRO A 110 -50.76 -36.85 -9.01
C PRO A 110 -52.13 -36.14 -9.17
N ASN A 111 -52.48 -35.69 -10.38
CA ASN A 111 -53.74 -34.97 -10.63
C ASN A 111 -54.96 -35.90 -10.75
N GLU A 112 -55.04 -36.86 -9.82
CA GLU A 112 -56.08 -37.86 -9.74
C GLU A 112 -56.62 -37.88 -8.31
N ARG A 113 -57.94 -37.82 -8.18
CA ARG A 113 -58.59 -37.91 -6.87
C ARG A 113 -58.32 -39.29 -6.26
N PRO A 114 -57.81 -39.39 -5.02
CA PRO A 114 -57.42 -40.68 -4.44
C PRO A 114 -58.61 -41.53 -3.95
N TRP A 115 -59.85 -41.08 -4.14
CA TRP A 115 -61.07 -41.84 -3.83
C TRP A 115 -62.13 -41.76 -4.95
N SER A 116 -63.02 -42.75 -4.98
CA SER A 116 -64.20 -42.80 -5.87
C SER A 116 -65.45 -42.22 -5.21
N GLY A 117 -66.48 -41.88 -5.98
CA GLY A 117 -67.75 -41.32 -5.46
C GLY A 117 -67.84 -39.79 -5.49
N GLY A 118 -68.48 -39.19 -4.50
CA GLY A 118 -68.77 -37.75 -4.46
C GLY A 118 -67.53 -36.86 -4.33
N GLY A 119 -67.54 -35.69 -4.99
CA GLY A 119 -66.45 -34.71 -4.94
C GLY A 119 -66.64 -33.60 -3.90
N ASN A 120 -67.84 -33.47 -3.33
CA ASN A 120 -68.14 -32.44 -2.33
C ASN A 120 -67.19 -32.53 -1.13
N ALA A 121 -66.85 -31.37 -0.59
CA ALA A 121 -65.92 -31.24 0.53
C ALA A 121 -66.28 -32.14 1.71
N THR A 122 -67.56 -32.29 2.05
CA THR A 122 -68.03 -33.16 3.15
C THR A 122 -67.59 -34.61 3.05
N TYR A 123 -67.22 -35.11 1.87
CA TYR A 123 -66.78 -36.50 1.71
C TYR A 123 -65.27 -36.70 1.88
N TRP A 124 -64.46 -35.64 1.88
CA TRP A 124 -63.01 -35.76 1.80
C TRP A 124 -62.41 -36.54 2.99
N GLY A 125 -62.71 -36.12 4.22
CA GLY A 125 -62.24 -36.82 5.42
C GLY A 125 -62.85 -38.20 5.60
N THR A 126 -64.15 -38.37 5.31
CA THR A 126 -64.83 -39.68 5.41
C THR A 126 -64.35 -40.70 4.39
N SER A 127 -63.94 -40.25 3.20
CA SER A 127 -63.38 -41.10 2.15
C SER A 127 -61.92 -41.46 2.40
N MET A 128 -61.22 -40.70 3.25
CA MET A 128 -59.81 -40.91 3.58
C MET A 128 -59.59 -41.15 5.09
N PRO A 129 -60.32 -42.07 5.76
CA PRO A 129 -60.33 -42.18 7.22
C PRO A 129 -58.97 -42.62 7.80
N ARG A 130 -58.13 -43.32 7.02
CA ARG A 130 -56.81 -43.78 7.46
C ARG A 130 -55.77 -42.67 7.60
N ILE A 131 -56.01 -41.52 6.97
CA ILE A 131 -55.11 -40.36 7.00
C ILE A 131 -55.84 -39.10 7.50
N THR A 132 -57.00 -39.27 8.14
CA THR A 132 -57.76 -38.16 8.71
C THR A 132 -57.74 -38.27 10.22
N ASP A 133 -57.20 -37.26 10.89
CA ASP A 133 -57.18 -37.17 12.36
C ASP A 133 -57.38 -35.72 12.85
N ASP A 134 -57.27 -35.46 14.14
CA ASP A 134 -57.54 -34.15 14.76
C ASP A 134 -56.29 -33.26 14.93
N THR A 135 -55.14 -33.70 14.40
CA THR A 135 -53.84 -33.03 14.57
C THR A 135 -53.60 -32.03 13.45
N PRO A 136 -53.60 -30.72 13.71
CA PRO A 136 -53.27 -29.75 12.67
C PRO A 136 -51.80 -29.89 12.25
N ARG A 137 -51.55 -29.88 10.94
CA ARG A 137 -50.21 -29.86 10.34
C ARG A 137 -50.17 -28.93 9.13
N VAL A 138 -49.05 -28.23 8.96
CA VAL A 138 -48.82 -27.41 7.75
C VAL A 138 -48.85 -28.32 6.53
N GLY A 139 -49.69 -27.99 5.55
CA GLY A 139 -49.90 -28.80 4.36
C GLY A 139 -51.08 -29.76 4.44
N ALA A 140 -51.66 -30.00 5.62
CA ALA A 140 -52.87 -30.79 5.76
C ALA A 140 -54.08 -30.06 5.16
N VAL A 141 -55.12 -30.83 4.85
CA VAL A 141 -56.42 -30.28 4.46
C VAL A 141 -57.30 -30.15 5.69
N ALA A 142 -57.57 -28.93 6.11
CA ALA A 142 -58.62 -28.66 7.09
C ALA A 142 -59.97 -28.97 6.45
N TRP A 143 -60.73 -29.89 7.05
CA TRP A 143 -61.96 -30.43 6.47
C TRP A 143 -63.14 -30.26 7.41
N TRP A 144 -64.28 -29.82 6.87
CA TRP A 144 -65.54 -29.67 7.57
C TRP A 144 -66.63 -30.54 6.94
N LYS A 145 -67.37 -31.25 7.80
CA LYS A 145 -68.61 -31.94 7.41
C LYS A 145 -69.68 -30.94 6.99
N ALA A 146 -70.66 -31.41 6.23
CA ALA A 146 -71.84 -30.63 5.90
C ALA A 146 -72.50 -30.03 7.16
N ASN A 147 -72.88 -28.76 7.08
CA ASN A 147 -73.57 -28.02 8.15
C ASN A 147 -72.81 -27.98 9.49
N THR A 148 -71.48 -28.11 9.47
CA THR A 148 -70.64 -28.07 10.68
C THR A 148 -69.75 -26.83 10.68
N GLY A 149 -69.77 -26.07 11.78
CA GLY A 149 -69.03 -24.84 11.91
C GLY A 149 -69.39 -23.84 10.80
N PRO A 150 -68.43 -23.39 9.97
CA PRO A 150 -68.67 -22.44 8.88
C PRO A 150 -69.16 -23.09 7.58
N ALA A 151 -69.26 -24.43 7.51
CA ALA A 151 -69.52 -25.13 6.27
C ALA A 151 -71.02 -25.26 5.94
N GLY A 152 -71.37 -25.04 4.66
CA GLY A 152 -72.72 -25.29 4.14
C GLY A 152 -73.03 -26.78 3.90
N SER A 153 -74.12 -27.06 3.16
CA SER A 153 -74.62 -28.42 2.91
C SER A 153 -73.66 -29.33 2.13
N SER A 154 -72.70 -28.75 1.41
CA SER A 154 -71.66 -29.49 0.67
C SER A 154 -70.40 -29.76 1.51
N GLY A 155 -70.34 -29.28 2.76
CA GLY A 155 -69.12 -29.24 3.56
C GLY A 155 -68.14 -28.16 3.09
N HIS A 156 -66.95 -28.13 3.67
CA HIS A 156 -65.90 -27.19 3.27
C HIS A 156 -64.49 -27.78 3.44
N VAL A 157 -63.53 -27.31 2.65
CA VAL A 157 -62.11 -27.66 2.78
C VAL A 157 -61.22 -26.43 2.60
N ALA A 158 -60.13 -26.38 3.35
CA ALA A 158 -59.12 -25.34 3.26
C ALA A 158 -57.72 -25.95 3.43
N TYR A 159 -56.70 -25.26 2.95
CA TYR A 159 -55.31 -25.70 3.07
C TYR A 159 -54.66 -25.04 4.29
N VAL A 160 -54.06 -25.86 5.18
CA VAL A 160 -53.39 -25.35 6.38
C VAL A 160 -52.03 -24.75 6.01
N GLU A 161 -51.91 -23.43 6.13
CA GLU A 161 -50.69 -22.68 5.83
C GLU A 161 -49.77 -22.56 7.05
N ARG A 162 -50.34 -22.50 8.25
CA ARG A 162 -49.59 -22.39 9.50
C ARG A 162 -50.34 -23.05 10.64
N VAL A 163 -49.61 -23.70 11.55
CA VAL A 163 -50.12 -24.15 12.85
C VAL A 163 -49.54 -23.22 13.90
N ILE A 164 -50.38 -22.42 14.55
CA ILE A 164 -49.96 -21.49 15.62
C ILE A 164 -49.89 -22.24 16.95
N SER A 165 -50.88 -23.10 17.20
CA SER A 165 -50.95 -24.00 18.35
C SER A 165 -51.82 -25.22 18.02
N ALA A 166 -52.03 -26.12 18.98
CA ALA A 166 -52.98 -27.23 18.83
C ALA A 166 -54.45 -26.77 18.62
N ASP A 167 -54.74 -25.50 18.90
CA ASP A 167 -56.09 -24.93 18.91
C ASP A 167 -56.26 -23.73 17.96
N GLU A 168 -55.21 -23.35 17.23
CA GLU A 168 -55.22 -22.21 16.32
C GLU A 168 -54.36 -22.45 15.08
N ILE A 169 -54.96 -22.27 13.91
CA ILE A 169 -54.32 -22.46 12.60
C ILE A 169 -54.57 -21.26 11.69
N VAL A 170 -53.73 -21.10 10.68
CA VAL A 170 -53.99 -20.21 9.54
C VAL A 170 -54.23 -21.07 8.32
N VAL A 171 -55.33 -20.81 7.63
CA VAL A 171 -55.71 -21.52 6.40
C VAL A 171 -55.80 -20.55 5.23
N SER A 172 -55.49 -21.08 4.05
CA SER A 172 -55.83 -20.46 2.77
C SER A 172 -56.96 -21.25 2.14
N GLN A 173 -57.85 -20.55 1.43
CA GLN A 173 -59.02 -21.18 0.84
C GLN A 173 -59.54 -20.41 -0.37
N ASP A 174 -60.37 -21.07 -1.15
CA ASP A 174 -61.26 -20.46 -2.13
C ASP A 174 -62.69 -20.97 -1.86
N SER A 175 -63.73 -20.39 -2.45
CA SER A 175 -65.11 -20.72 -2.11
C SER A 175 -66.06 -20.57 -3.30
N TRP A 176 -67.06 -21.46 -3.39
CA TRP A 176 -68.04 -21.41 -4.47
C TRP A 176 -68.85 -20.11 -4.41
N GLY A 177 -68.79 -19.32 -5.49
CA GLY A 177 -69.43 -18.00 -5.55
C GLY A 177 -68.83 -16.95 -4.61
N GLY A 178 -67.66 -17.22 -4.02
CA GLY A 178 -66.86 -16.28 -3.22
C GLY A 178 -65.50 -16.02 -3.85
N ASP A 179 -64.56 -15.50 -3.06
CA ASP A 179 -63.18 -15.22 -3.51
C ASP A 179 -62.14 -15.88 -2.59
N PHE A 180 -60.92 -15.99 -3.09
CA PHE A 180 -59.77 -16.50 -2.37
C PHE A 180 -59.53 -15.74 -1.07
N SER A 181 -59.14 -16.42 -0.01
CA SER A 181 -58.91 -15.75 1.28
C SER A 181 -57.91 -16.51 2.15
N TRP A 182 -57.31 -15.78 3.09
CA TRP A 182 -56.60 -16.36 4.23
C TRP A 182 -57.37 -16.05 5.51
N ALA A 183 -57.43 -17.02 6.43
CA ALA A 183 -58.15 -16.87 7.69
C ALA A 183 -57.41 -17.56 8.85
N VAL A 184 -57.54 -16.99 10.04
CA VAL A 184 -57.23 -17.64 11.31
C VAL A 184 -58.45 -18.44 11.76
N VAL A 185 -58.24 -19.71 12.10
CA VAL A 185 -59.28 -20.60 12.60
C VAL A 185 -58.85 -21.10 13.97
N SER A 186 -59.70 -20.88 14.99
CA SER A 186 -59.44 -21.31 16.35
C SER A 186 -60.56 -22.19 16.90
N ARG A 187 -60.26 -23.05 17.89
CA ARG A 187 -61.29 -23.84 18.59
C ARG A 187 -62.34 -22.96 19.27
N SER A 188 -61.92 -21.82 19.83
CA SER A 188 -62.80 -20.86 20.51
C SER A 188 -63.77 -20.12 19.57
N SER A 189 -63.48 -20.07 18.27
CA SER A 189 -64.31 -19.33 17.30
C SER A 189 -65.60 -20.07 16.88
N GLY A 190 -65.68 -21.37 17.16
CA GLY A 190 -66.69 -22.28 16.59
C GLY A 190 -66.41 -22.70 15.14
N ASN A 191 -65.30 -22.24 14.55
CA ASN A 191 -64.94 -22.54 13.16
C ASN A 191 -63.98 -23.73 13.01
N TRP A 192 -63.65 -24.46 14.08
CA TRP A 192 -62.64 -25.52 14.04
C TRP A 192 -63.02 -26.63 13.03
N PRO A 193 -62.06 -27.17 12.25
CA PRO A 193 -62.32 -28.27 11.32
C PRO A 193 -62.89 -29.51 12.01
N SER A 194 -63.68 -30.28 11.27
CA SER A 194 -64.14 -31.63 11.68
C SER A 194 -63.01 -32.66 11.67
N GLY A 195 -61.88 -32.35 11.05
CA GLY A 195 -60.65 -33.15 11.02
C GLY A 195 -59.65 -32.57 10.02
N PHE A 196 -58.45 -33.15 9.99
CA PHE A 196 -57.36 -32.80 9.09
C PHE A 196 -56.98 -34.00 8.25
N VAL A 197 -56.99 -33.85 6.93
CA VAL A 197 -56.61 -34.92 5.99
C VAL A 197 -55.13 -34.78 5.60
N HIS A 198 -54.34 -35.80 5.91
CA HIS A 198 -52.88 -35.79 5.86
C HIS A 198 -52.31 -36.46 4.60
N PHE A 199 -52.36 -35.76 3.46
CA PHE A 199 -51.88 -36.33 2.20
C PHE A 199 -50.34 -36.32 2.08
N ASN A 200 -49.71 -35.14 2.19
CA ASN A 200 -48.29 -34.92 1.91
C ASN A 200 -47.51 -34.21 3.04
N ASP A 201 -48.18 -33.87 4.13
CA ASP A 201 -47.69 -33.11 5.29
C ASP A 201 -46.85 -33.93 6.28
N LYS A 202 -46.10 -34.88 5.72
CA LYS A 202 -45.05 -35.58 6.46
C LYS A 202 -43.91 -34.59 6.75
N PRO A 203 -43.19 -34.73 7.86
CA PRO A 203 -42.02 -33.90 8.13
C PRO A 203 -40.98 -34.07 7.04
N LEU A 204 -40.37 -32.96 6.62
CA LEU A 204 -39.16 -33.01 5.83
C LEU A 204 -38.04 -33.65 6.68
N VAL A 205 -37.31 -34.61 6.11
CA VAL A 205 -36.23 -35.30 6.83
C VAL A 205 -34.88 -34.93 6.21
N ASN A 206 -33.96 -34.38 7.02
CA ASN A 206 -32.57 -34.30 6.64
C ASN A 206 -31.94 -35.71 6.75
N THR A 207 -31.40 -36.23 5.66
CA THR A 207 -30.71 -37.54 5.61
C THR A 207 -29.20 -37.40 5.61
N GLY A 208 -28.68 -36.18 5.59
CA GLY A 208 -27.26 -35.86 5.62
C GLY A 208 -27.08 -34.37 5.88
N ALA A 209 -26.33 -34.04 6.93
CA ALA A 209 -26.08 -32.66 7.34
C ALA A 209 -25.33 -31.88 6.25
N PRO A 210 -25.47 -30.53 6.20
CA PRO A 210 -24.60 -29.70 5.37
C PRO A 210 -23.14 -29.85 5.80
N VAL A 211 -22.23 -29.81 4.83
CA VAL A 211 -20.78 -29.93 5.05
C VAL A 211 -20.12 -28.60 4.68
N VAL A 212 -19.34 -28.05 5.62
CA VAL A 212 -18.52 -26.87 5.40
C VAL A 212 -17.16 -27.28 4.84
N THR A 213 -16.74 -26.67 3.74
CA THR A 213 -15.42 -26.84 3.13
C THR A 213 -14.69 -25.50 3.03
N GLY A 214 -13.36 -25.55 2.94
CA GLY A 214 -12.48 -24.37 2.98
C GLY A 214 -11.63 -24.32 4.24
N ILE A 215 -10.75 -23.33 4.32
CA ILE A 215 -9.85 -23.13 5.46
C ILE A 215 -10.42 -22.02 6.33
N ALA A 216 -10.56 -22.26 7.63
CA ALA A 216 -11.01 -21.26 8.60
C ALA A 216 -9.89 -20.24 8.88
N LYS A 217 -9.66 -19.31 7.95
CA LYS A 217 -8.69 -18.21 8.06
C LYS A 217 -9.31 -16.89 7.63
N VAL A 218 -8.94 -15.79 8.25
CA VAL A 218 -9.36 -14.45 7.81
C VAL A 218 -9.00 -14.23 6.33
N GLY A 219 -9.97 -13.76 5.56
CA GLY A 219 -9.86 -13.54 4.12
C GLY A 219 -10.16 -14.76 3.24
N ALA A 220 -10.22 -15.96 3.82
CA ALA A 220 -10.66 -17.16 3.11
C ALA A 220 -12.18 -17.18 2.92
N VAL A 221 -12.65 -18.04 2.01
CA VAL A 221 -14.06 -18.29 1.77
C VAL A 221 -14.37 -19.73 2.17
N LEU A 222 -15.36 -19.88 3.05
CA LEU A 222 -15.98 -21.16 3.35
C LEU A 222 -17.14 -21.41 2.39
N SER A 223 -17.38 -22.66 2.04
CA SER A 223 -18.49 -23.11 1.20
C SER A 223 -19.28 -24.19 1.94
N SER A 224 -20.59 -24.25 1.72
CA SER A 224 -21.46 -25.28 2.29
C SER A 224 -22.14 -26.10 1.21
N THR A 225 -22.26 -27.41 1.43
CA THR A 225 -23.26 -28.21 0.73
C THR A 225 -24.66 -27.95 1.32
N PRO A 226 -25.76 -28.17 0.57
CA PRO A 226 -27.13 -28.02 1.08
C PRO A 226 -27.55 -29.11 2.09
N GLY A 227 -26.75 -30.16 2.26
CA GLY A 227 -27.18 -31.42 2.87
C GLY A 227 -28.05 -32.26 1.93
N THR A 228 -28.52 -33.41 2.40
CA THR A 228 -29.47 -34.27 1.68
C THR A 228 -30.81 -34.32 2.40
N TRP A 229 -31.89 -34.27 1.64
CA TRP A 229 -33.25 -34.12 2.17
C TRP A 229 -34.19 -35.14 1.54
N ARG A 230 -35.24 -35.53 2.27
CA ARG A 230 -36.34 -36.35 1.77
C ARG A 230 -37.68 -35.64 2.04
N PRO A 231 -38.48 -35.36 0.98
CA PRO A 231 -38.18 -35.53 -0.45
C PRO A 231 -36.97 -34.72 -0.95
N ALA A 232 -36.31 -35.22 -2.01
CA ALA A 232 -35.07 -34.65 -2.56
C ALA A 232 -35.28 -33.29 -3.27
N SER A 233 -36.52 -32.95 -3.59
CA SER A 233 -36.91 -31.69 -4.24
C SER A 233 -36.98 -30.47 -3.30
N ALA A 234 -36.61 -30.63 -2.03
CA ALA A 234 -36.67 -29.54 -1.06
C ALA A 234 -35.70 -28.40 -1.42
N ALA A 235 -36.20 -27.17 -1.42
CA ALA A 235 -35.37 -25.98 -1.53
C ALA A 235 -34.63 -25.73 -0.21
N VAL A 236 -33.36 -25.33 -0.27
CA VAL A 236 -32.52 -25.14 0.92
C VAL A 236 -32.10 -23.69 1.06
N ALA A 237 -32.38 -23.11 2.22
CA ALA A 237 -31.86 -21.81 2.65
C ALA A 237 -30.71 -22.01 3.66
N TYR A 238 -29.73 -21.11 3.65
CA TYR A 238 -28.59 -21.15 4.56
C TYR A 238 -28.66 -20.04 5.60
N GLN A 239 -28.07 -20.29 6.75
CA GLN A 239 -27.72 -19.27 7.73
C GLN A 239 -26.38 -19.69 8.36
N TRP A 240 -25.34 -18.89 8.17
CA TRP A 240 -24.06 -19.12 8.84
C TRP A 240 -24.11 -18.64 10.29
N LEU A 241 -23.39 -19.33 11.17
CA LEU A 241 -23.30 -19.02 12.59
C LEU A 241 -21.84 -18.97 13.04
N ALA A 242 -21.55 -18.07 13.97
CA ALA A 242 -20.28 -18.00 14.69
C ALA A 242 -20.56 -18.29 16.17
N ASP A 243 -19.89 -19.29 16.74
CA ASP A 243 -20.11 -19.75 18.13
C ASP A 243 -21.60 -20.01 18.45
N GLY A 244 -22.34 -20.53 17.47
CA GLY A 244 -23.77 -20.82 17.57
C GLY A 244 -24.70 -19.62 17.37
N GLN A 245 -24.18 -18.40 17.19
CA GLN A 245 -24.97 -17.19 16.94
C GLN A 245 -25.07 -16.86 15.45
N PRO A 246 -26.24 -16.45 14.93
CA PRO A 246 -26.40 -16.10 13.52
C PRO A 246 -25.49 -14.94 13.10
N ILE A 247 -24.76 -15.13 12.01
CA ILE A 247 -24.02 -14.05 11.36
C ILE A 247 -25.00 -13.27 10.48
N LYS A 248 -25.16 -11.98 10.78
CA LYS A 248 -26.05 -11.08 10.03
C LYS A 248 -25.76 -11.14 8.53
N ASP A 249 -26.83 -11.26 7.74
CA ASP A 249 -26.84 -11.29 6.27
C ASP A 249 -26.07 -12.46 5.61
N ALA A 250 -25.54 -13.40 6.40
CA ALA A 250 -24.82 -14.56 5.90
C ALA A 250 -25.77 -15.72 5.55
N VAL A 251 -26.52 -15.54 4.45
CA VAL A 251 -27.56 -16.49 4.00
C VAL A 251 -27.21 -17.21 2.68
N GLY A 252 -26.03 -16.95 2.13
CA GLY A 252 -25.53 -17.61 0.93
C GLY A 252 -24.90 -18.98 1.19
N ALA A 253 -24.67 -19.74 0.12
CA ALA A 253 -23.94 -21.02 0.19
C ALA A 253 -22.45 -20.85 0.54
N THR A 254 -21.93 -19.61 0.55
CA THR A 254 -20.54 -19.28 0.88
C THR A 254 -20.48 -18.18 1.94
N LEU A 255 -19.38 -18.15 2.69
CA LEU A 255 -19.07 -17.14 3.69
C LEU A 255 -17.62 -16.69 3.58
N LYS A 256 -17.38 -15.41 3.31
CA LYS A 256 -16.05 -14.80 3.43
C LYS A 256 -15.75 -14.47 4.89
N LEU A 257 -14.64 -14.99 5.41
CA LEU A 257 -14.23 -14.75 6.80
C LEU A 257 -13.52 -13.41 6.93
N THR A 258 -13.85 -12.68 7.99
CA THR A 258 -13.25 -11.39 8.34
C THR A 258 -12.65 -11.46 9.74
N ARG A 259 -11.90 -10.43 10.15
CA ARG A 259 -11.31 -10.36 11.50
C ARG A 259 -12.35 -10.52 12.62
N ALA A 260 -13.58 -10.06 12.40
CA ALA A 260 -14.66 -10.19 13.40
C ALA A 260 -14.95 -11.66 13.78
N ARG A 261 -14.47 -12.62 13.00
CA ARG A 261 -14.63 -14.06 13.24
C ARG A 261 -13.39 -14.73 13.82
N LEU A 262 -12.31 -13.99 14.07
CA LEU A 262 -11.07 -14.56 14.61
C LEU A 262 -11.35 -15.34 15.91
N ASP A 263 -10.73 -16.50 16.04
CA ASP A 263 -10.86 -17.46 17.16
C ASP A 263 -12.26 -18.09 17.33
N GLN A 264 -13.25 -17.67 16.56
CA GLN A 264 -14.60 -18.26 16.58
C GLN A 264 -14.65 -19.54 15.77
N VAL A 265 -15.55 -20.46 16.12
CA VAL A 265 -15.88 -21.62 15.26
C VAL A 265 -17.08 -21.31 14.39
N ILE A 266 -17.07 -21.79 13.15
CA ILE A 266 -18.13 -21.52 12.17
C ILE A 266 -18.96 -22.78 11.95
N THR A 267 -20.28 -22.61 11.95
CA THR A 267 -21.24 -23.62 11.47
C THR A 267 -22.18 -23.01 10.45
N VAL A 268 -22.89 -23.84 9.71
CA VAL A 268 -23.97 -23.43 8.82
C VAL A 268 -25.22 -24.25 9.09
N ARG A 269 -26.34 -23.56 9.24
CA ARG A 269 -27.68 -24.16 9.34
C ARG A 269 -28.32 -24.15 7.96
N ALA A 270 -28.60 -25.33 7.44
CA ALA A 270 -29.39 -25.52 6.24
C ALA A 270 -30.85 -25.79 6.63
N THR A 271 -31.79 -25.01 6.10
CA THR A 271 -33.23 -25.18 6.31
C THR A 271 -33.88 -25.60 5.01
N GLY A 272 -34.40 -26.82 4.98
CA GLY A 272 -35.16 -27.35 3.86
C GLY A 272 -36.62 -26.90 3.92
N ALA A 273 -37.17 -26.52 2.77
CA ALA A 273 -38.55 -26.12 2.60
C ALA A 273 -39.15 -26.77 1.34
N GLN A 274 -40.35 -27.33 1.47
CA GLN A 274 -41.12 -27.85 0.35
C GLN A 274 -42.61 -27.59 0.59
N LEU A 275 -43.33 -27.18 -0.46
CA LEU A 275 -44.77 -26.95 -0.38
C LEU A 275 -45.47 -28.21 0.14
N GLY A 276 -46.28 -28.06 1.18
CA GLY A 276 -46.99 -29.17 1.81
C GLY A 276 -46.19 -29.93 2.85
N TYR A 277 -44.97 -29.51 3.18
CA TYR A 277 -44.15 -30.13 4.22
C TYR A 277 -43.78 -29.06 5.28
N PRO A 278 -43.84 -29.37 6.59
CA PRO A 278 -43.20 -28.55 7.61
C PRO A 278 -41.70 -28.40 7.30
N THR A 279 -41.15 -27.21 7.51
CA THR A 279 -39.70 -26.97 7.34
C THR A 279 -38.90 -27.77 8.36
N ALA A 280 -37.68 -28.14 7.98
CA ALA A 280 -36.74 -28.80 8.88
C ALA A 280 -35.35 -28.19 8.68
N SER A 281 -34.54 -28.20 9.73
CA SER A 281 -33.18 -27.65 9.71
C SER A 281 -32.15 -28.67 10.15
N ALA A 282 -30.96 -28.62 9.55
CA ALA A 282 -29.78 -29.37 9.97
C ALA A 282 -28.59 -28.41 10.06
N THR A 283 -27.69 -28.65 11.02
CA THR A 283 -26.50 -27.81 11.23
C THR A 283 -25.25 -28.64 10.93
N SER A 284 -24.25 -28.02 10.31
CA SER A 284 -22.97 -28.67 10.04
C SER A 284 -22.20 -28.96 11.33
N VAL A 285 -21.19 -29.83 11.22
CA VAL A 285 -20.10 -29.89 12.21
C VAL A 285 -19.38 -28.53 12.22
N PRO A 286 -18.92 -28.03 13.40
CA PRO A 286 -18.13 -26.81 13.48
C PRO A 286 -16.78 -26.94 12.77
N THR A 287 -16.32 -25.85 12.17
CA THR A 287 -14.92 -25.75 11.70
C THR A 287 -13.95 -25.73 12.89
N ALA A 288 -12.65 -25.88 12.61
CA ALA A 288 -11.64 -25.39 13.54
C ALA A 288 -11.82 -23.87 13.79
N PRO A 289 -11.32 -23.33 14.92
CA PRO A 289 -11.31 -21.90 15.17
C PRO A 289 -10.68 -21.12 14.01
N VAL A 290 -11.27 -19.98 13.66
CA VAL A 290 -10.76 -19.13 12.58
C VAL A 290 -9.40 -18.56 12.98
N GLN A 291 -8.38 -18.89 12.20
CA GLN A 291 -7.01 -18.40 12.37
C GLN A 291 -6.79 -17.04 11.67
N PRO A 292 -5.72 -16.31 12.02
CA PRO A 292 -5.28 -15.15 11.27
C PRO A 292 -5.07 -15.46 9.78
N GLY A 293 -5.33 -14.46 8.95
CA GLY A 293 -4.95 -14.50 7.54
C GLY A 293 -3.43 -14.41 7.38
N GLN A 294 -2.93 -14.82 6.22
CA GLN A 294 -1.50 -14.76 5.92
C GLN A 294 -1.20 -13.67 4.90
N LEU A 295 -0.24 -12.79 5.22
CA LEU A 295 0.35 -11.86 4.25
C LEU A 295 1.49 -12.55 3.51
N ARG A 296 1.65 -12.22 2.22
CA ARG A 296 2.74 -12.72 1.38
C ARG A 296 3.50 -11.55 0.77
N ASN A 297 4.80 -11.52 0.98
CA ASN A 297 5.71 -10.73 0.16
C ASN A 297 5.87 -11.44 -1.20
N LEU A 298 5.50 -10.76 -2.28
CA LEU A 298 5.57 -11.29 -3.65
C LEU A 298 6.85 -10.85 -4.36
N SER A 299 7.37 -9.67 -4.00
CA SER A 299 8.70 -9.21 -4.39
C SER A 299 9.38 -8.53 -3.22
N ALA A 300 10.66 -8.83 -3.02
CA ALA A 300 11.44 -8.31 -1.90
C ALA A 300 11.62 -6.78 -2.00
N PRO A 301 11.83 -6.09 -0.87
CA PRO A 301 12.25 -4.70 -0.87
C PRO A 301 13.64 -4.53 -1.51
N VAL A 302 13.89 -3.37 -2.15
CA VAL A 302 15.17 -3.07 -2.80
C VAL A 302 15.63 -1.67 -2.43
N ILE A 303 16.90 -1.57 -2.02
CA ILE A 303 17.60 -0.30 -1.78
C ILE A 303 18.32 0.11 -3.06
N THR A 304 18.18 1.37 -3.46
CA THR A 304 18.92 2.00 -4.56
C THR A 304 19.62 3.27 -4.08
N GLY A 305 20.63 3.72 -4.82
CA GLY A 305 21.47 4.87 -4.46
C GLY A 305 22.92 4.47 -4.20
N GLU A 306 23.79 5.46 -4.06
CA GLU A 306 25.21 5.26 -3.75
C GLU A 306 25.40 5.27 -2.22
N ALA A 307 26.05 4.24 -1.68
CA ALA A 307 26.41 4.19 -0.27
C ALA A 307 27.65 5.07 -0.02
N LYS A 308 27.45 6.38 0.04
CA LYS A 308 28.50 7.39 0.25
C LYS A 308 27.96 8.57 1.06
N VAL A 309 28.79 9.17 1.91
CA VAL A 309 28.41 10.36 2.70
C VAL A 309 27.86 11.47 1.79
N ASP A 310 26.82 12.16 2.28
CA ASP A 310 26.00 13.17 1.61
C ASP A 310 25.20 12.67 0.38
N SER A 311 25.18 11.36 0.14
CA SER A 311 24.22 10.74 -0.78
C SER A 311 22.97 10.28 -0.02
N SER A 312 21.92 9.93 -0.77
CA SER A 312 20.68 9.39 -0.21
C SER A 312 20.41 8.00 -0.79
N LEU A 313 19.98 7.08 0.08
CA LEU A 313 19.48 5.77 -0.31
C LEU A 313 17.96 5.81 -0.38
N THR A 314 17.38 5.10 -1.36
CA THR A 314 15.93 4.97 -1.55
C THR A 314 15.51 3.51 -1.41
N LEU A 315 14.49 3.26 -0.60
CA LEU A 315 13.87 1.96 -0.41
C LEU A 315 12.59 1.84 -1.23
N THR A 316 12.55 0.87 -2.13
CA THR A 316 11.31 0.39 -2.73
C THR A 316 10.75 -0.76 -1.88
N PRO A 317 9.47 -0.72 -1.48
CA PRO A 317 8.94 -1.62 -0.45
C PRO A 317 8.64 -3.05 -0.90
N GLY A 318 8.80 -3.34 -2.20
CA GLY A 318 8.34 -4.59 -2.79
C GLY A 318 6.81 -4.64 -2.98
N THR A 319 6.29 -5.82 -3.31
CA THR A 319 4.86 -6.05 -3.55
C THR A 319 4.31 -7.09 -2.58
N TRP A 320 3.05 -6.91 -2.17
CA TRP A 320 2.43 -7.65 -1.07
C TRP A 320 1.01 -8.08 -1.44
N ASN A 321 0.62 -9.28 -1.03
CA ASN A 321 -0.75 -9.77 -1.21
C ASN A 321 -1.25 -10.52 0.05
N PRO A 322 -2.46 -10.19 0.53
CA PRO A 322 -3.27 -9.02 0.18
C PRO A 322 -2.59 -7.69 0.52
N ALA A 323 -3.10 -6.59 -0.06
CA ALA A 323 -2.55 -5.24 0.17
C ALA A 323 -2.58 -4.87 1.67
N PRO A 324 -1.41 -4.60 2.30
CA PRO A 324 -1.29 -4.22 3.70
C PRO A 324 -0.97 -2.72 3.88
N ALA A 325 -0.96 -2.25 5.13
CA ALA A 325 -0.24 -1.05 5.53
C ALA A 325 1.25 -1.39 5.76
N LEU A 326 2.16 -0.46 5.42
CA LEU A 326 3.60 -0.69 5.46
C LEU A 326 4.27 0.29 6.44
N ALA A 327 5.23 -0.23 7.21
CA ALA A 327 6.14 0.55 8.04
C ALA A 327 7.60 0.21 7.65
N PHE A 328 8.50 1.20 7.78
CA PHE A 328 9.89 1.09 7.36
C PHE A 328 10.82 1.32 8.55
N GLN A 329 11.98 0.67 8.52
CA GLN A 329 13.07 0.92 9.46
C GLN A 329 14.40 0.67 8.74
N TRP A 330 15.32 1.63 8.82
CA TRP A 330 16.69 1.46 8.34
C TRP A 330 17.62 1.00 9.46
N PHE A 331 18.68 0.28 9.09
CA PHE A 331 19.66 -0.28 10.01
C PHE A 331 21.08 -0.04 9.49
N ALA A 332 22.02 0.12 10.43
CA ALA A 332 23.45 0.16 10.20
C ALA A 332 24.10 -0.98 11.00
N ASP A 333 24.76 -1.92 10.32
CA ASP A 333 25.32 -3.14 10.93
C ASP A 333 24.30 -3.87 11.84
N ASP A 334 23.09 -4.08 11.32
CA ASP A 334 21.95 -4.71 12.01
C ASP A 334 21.41 -3.95 13.24
N GLN A 335 21.91 -2.75 13.53
CA GLN A 335 21.36 -1.87 14.57
C GLN A 335 20.41 -0.84 13.95
N PRO A 336 19.22 -0.62 14.54
CA PRO A 336 18.26 0.35 14.00
C PRO A 336 18.85 1.76 14.05
N ILE A 337 18.68 2.50 12.96
CA ILE A 337 19.02 3.93 12.91
C ILE A 337 17.82 4.70 13.46
N ASP A 338 18.05 5.50 14.50
CA ASP A 338 16.99 6.25 15.17
C ASP A 338 16.23 7.15 14.20
N GLN A 339 14.89 7.12 14.28
CA GLN A 339 13.96 7.92 13.47
C GLN A 339 14.02 7.68 11.94
N ALA A 340 14.84 6.74 11.46
CA ALA A 340 14.93 6.38 10.06
C ALA A 340 13.77 5.44 9.66
N THR A 341 12.55 5.99 9.57
CA THR A 341 11.32 5.24 9.26
C THR A 341 10.69 5.63 7.92
N GLY A 342 11.38 6.44 7.12
CA GLY A 342 10.94 6.85 5.78
C GLY A 342 11.39 5.88 4.68
N THR A 343 10.99 6.17 3.45
CA THR A 343 11.47 5.43 2.25
C THR A 343 12.82 5.92 1.75
N THR A 344 13.41 6.93 2.39
CA THR A 344 14.74 7.46 2.06
C THR A 344 15.59 7.57 3.32
N LEU A 345 16.90 7.45 3.15
CA LEU A 345 17.90 7.63 4.21
C LEU A 345 19.06 8.44 3.66
N ASP A 346 19.29 9.62 4.22
CA ASP A 346 20.46 10.43 3.94
C ASP A 346 21.66 9.90 4.74
N LEU A 347 22.82 9.82 4.09
CA LEU A 347 24.01 9.20 4.67
C LEU A 347 24.93 10.23 5.32
N GLY A 348 24.88 10.29 6.66
CA GLY A 348 25.74 11.13 7.47
C GLY A 348 27.13 10.54 7.75
N PRO A 349 28.05 11.35 8.33
CA PRO A 349 29.41 10.92 8.65
C PRO A 349 29.50 9.77 9.67
N GLU A 350 28.51 9.64 10.55
CA GLU A 350 28.40 8.56 11.54
C GLU A 350 28.19 7.16 10.93
N LEU A 351 27.75 7.12 9.66
CA LEU A 351 27.50 5.89 8.93
C LEU A 351 28.70 5.40 8.13
N VAL A 352 29.83 6.13 8.09
CA VAL A 352 31.01 5.72 7.33
C VAL A 352 31.48 4.33 7.75
N GLY A 353 31.68 3.46 6.75
CA GLY A 353 32.09 2.06 6.93
C GLY A 353 30.97 1.11 7.37
N ARG A 354 29.77 1.62 7.68
CA ARG A 354 28.61 0.81 8.07
C ARG A 354 27.96 0.19 6.84
N VAL A 355 27.45 -1.03 6.98
CA VAL A 355 26.58 -1.66 5.98
C VAL A 355 25.14 -1.28 6.28
N ILE A 356 24.43 -0.76 5.27
CA ILE A 356 23.04 -0.34 5.44
C ILE A 356 22.10 -1.45 4.98
N THR A 357 21.10 -1.75 5.80
CA THR A 357 19.96 -2.58 5.45
C THR A 357 18.66 -1.84 5.77
N ALA A 358 17.54 -2.32 5.24
CA ALA A 358 16.23 -1.79 5.57
C ALA A 358 15.21 -2.92 5.67
N GLN A 359 14.26 -2.76 6.59
CA GLN A 359 13.16 -3.68 6.77
C GLN A 359 11.83 -3.00 6.46
N VAL A 360 10.93 -3.77 5.86
CA VAL A 360 9.56 -3.40 5.57
C VAL A 360 8.65 -4.33 6.36
N THR A 361 7.87 -3.78 7.28
CA THR A 361 6.88 -4.52 8.06
C THR A 361 5.49 -4.28 7.48
N ALA A 362 4.86 -5.33 7.00
CA ALA A 362 3.51 -5.33 6.46
C ALA A 362 2.49 -5.74 7.53
N THR A 363 1.46 -4.92 7.70
CA THR A 363 0.38 -5.14 8.67
C THR A 363 -0.99 -5.05 8.01
N ARG A 364 -1.90 -5.94 8.37
CA ARG A 364 -3.28 -5.90 7.92
C ARG A 364 -4.19 -6.46 8.99
N GLU A 365 -5.34 -5.82 9.16
CA GLU A 365 -6.31 -6.19 10.19
C GLU A 365 -6.74 -7.67 10.08
N GLY A 366 -6.48 -8.47 11.11
CA GLY A 366 -6.83 -9.90 11.17
C GLY A 366 -5.84 -10.82 10.44
N TYR A 367 -4.68 -10.30 10.07
CA TYR A 367 -3.56 -11.04 9.48
C TYR A 367 -2.36 -10.98 10.41
N ASP A 368 -1.54 -12.03 10.40
CA ASP A 368 -0.24 -11.98 11.06
C ASP A 368 0.69 -10.99 10.34
N PRO A 369 1.41 -10.12 11.08
CA PRO A 369 2.37 -9.20 10.47
C PRO A 369 3.54 -9.97 9.86
N VAL A 370 4.07 -9.46 8.75
CA VAL A 370 5.21 -10.06 8.06
C VAL A 370 6.25 -8.98 7.77
N THR A 371 7.50 -9.27 8.10
CA THR A 371 8.64 -8.39 7.82
C THR A 371 9.48 -8.98 6.68
N ALA A 372 9.90 -8.13 5.75
CA ALA A 372 10.87 -8.46 4.71
C ALA A 372 12.04 -7.48 4.75
N SER A 373 13.25 -7.97 4.48
CA SER A 373 14.46 -7.15 4.48
C SER A 373 14.96 -6.94 3.06
N ALA A 374 15.50 -5.76 2.77
CA ALA A 374 16.27 -5.52 1.56
C ALA A 374 17.66 -6.16 1.66
N ALA A 375 18.28 -6.44 0.52
CA ALA A 375 19.69 -6.82 0.48
C ALA A 375 20.58 -5.68 1.04
N PRO A 376 21.69 -6.01 1.72
CA PRO A 376 22.61 -5.01 2.26
C PRO A 376 23.29 -4.21 1.16
N THR A 377 23.60 -2.95 1.44
CA THR A 377 24.46 -2.12 0.59
C THR A 377 25.93 -2.53 0.72
N ALA A 378 26.79 -1.97 -0.13
CA ALA A 378 28.21 -1.87 0.21
C ALA A 378 28.39 -0.98 1.47
N PRO A 379 29.50 -1.12 2.21
CA PRO A 379 29.83 -0.19 3.29
C PRO A 379 29.83 1.26 2.81
N VAL A 380 29.29 2.18 3.62
CA VAL A 380 29.22 3.59 3.25
C VAL A 380 30.63 4.16 3.07
N ALA A 381 30.94 4.62 1.86
CA ALA A 381 32.21 5.25 1.54
C ALA A 381 32.29 6.67 2.10
N PRO A 382 33.48 7.15 2.49
CA PRO A 382 33.68 8.55 2.82
C PRO A 382 33.33 9.48 1.65
N GLY A 383 32.90 10.70 1.99
CA GLY A 383 32.79 11.79 1.03
C GLY A 383 34.14 12.18 0.44
N THR A 384 34.12 12.91 -0.68
CA THR A 384 35.33 13.35 -1.39
C THR A 384 35.19 14.82 -1.77
N PHE A 385 36.26 15.58 -1.64
CA PHE A 385 36.29 16.96 -2.11
C PHE A 385 36.51 17.04 -3.62
N THR A 386 35.71 17.86 -4.29
CA THR A 386 35.95 18.25 -5.68
C THR A 386 36.56 19.65 -5.70
N VAL A 387 37.79 19.78 -6.20
CA VAL A 387 38.50 21.07 -6.30
C VAL A 387 38.19 21.71 -7.64
N ALA A 388 37.49 22.86 -7.64
CA ALA A 388 37.12 23.60 -8.83
C ALA A 388 38.18 24.65 -9.21
N THR A 389 38.81 25.29 -8.22
CA THR A 389 39.95 26.21 -8.43
C THR A 389 41.08 25.81 -7.49
N ALA A 390 42.28 25.61 -8.03
CA ALA A 390 43.47 25.24 -7.26
C ALA A 390 43.96 26.41 -6.37
N PRO A 391 44.64 26.12 -5.24
CA PRO A 391 45.15 27.16 -4.37
C PRO A 391 46.27 27.95 -5.02
N SER A 392 46.37 29.24 -4.68
CA SER A 392 47.36 30.16 -5.25
C SER A 392 47.96 31.10 -4.20
N LEU A 393 49.07 31.74 -4.56
CA LEU A 393 49.70 32.78 -3.75
C LEU A 393 49.56 34.14 -4.41
N GLN A 394 49.22 35.14 -3.60
CA GLN A 394 49.16 36.55 -3.97
C GLN A 394 50.26 37.33 -3.24
N GLY A 395 50.79 38.37 -3.87
CA GLY A 395 51.88 39.20 -3.34
C GLY A 395 53.24 38.95 -4.00
N THR A 396 54.26 39.70 -3.58
CA THR A 396 55.63 39.60 -4.13
C THR A 396 56.56 38.94 -3.14
N ALA A 397 57.31 37.93 -3.58
CA ALA A 397 58.32 37.26 -2.76
C ALA A 397 59.55 38.16 -2.52
N ARG A 398 59.43 39.08 -1.57
CA ARG A 398 60.45 40.08 -1.22
C ARG A 398 60.51 40.25 0.28
N LEU A 399 61.72 40.43 0.82
CA LEU A 399 61.92 40.60 2.25
C LEU A 399 61.06 41.75 2.81
N GLY A 400 60.34 41.48 3.91
CA GLY A 400 59.46 42.43 4.57
C GLY A 400 58.05 42.55 3.96
N GLU A 401 57.83 42.03 2.75
CA GLU A 401 56.49 41.93 2.15
C GLU A 401 55.71 40.75 2.78
N THR A 402 54.41 40.73 2.49
CA THR A 402 53.51 39.65 2.90
C THR A 402 53.01 38.88 1.69
N LEU A 403 52.98 37.55 1.79
CA LEU A 403 52.24 36.70 0.86
C LEU A 403 50.90 36.33 1.47
N THR A 404 49.86 36.30 0.64
CA THR A 404 48.53 35.85 1.02
C THR A 404 48.23 34.57 0.26
N VAL A 405 47.75 33.54 0.96
CA VAL A 405 47.27 32.32 0.30
C VAL A 405 45.79 32.44 -0.02
N ASP A 406 45.44 32.07 -1.24
CA ASP A 406 44.07 31.79 -1.65
C ASP A 406 43.91 30.25 -1.67
N PRO A 407 43.07 29.67 -0.79
CA PRO A 407 42.84 28.22 -0.76
C PRO A 407 42.18 27.67 -2.04
N GLY A 408 41.64 28.53 -2.89
CA GLY A 408 40.86 28.14 -4.05
C GLY A 408 39.41 27.82 -3.70
N THR A 409 38.71 27.11 -4.61
CA THR A 409 37.31 26.74 -4.44
C THR A 409 37.13 25.23 -4.55
N PHE A 410 36.30 24.68 -3.67
CA PHE A 410 36.06 23.24 -3.57
C PHE A 410 34.63 22.96 -3.11
N THR A 411 34.15 21.74 -3.34
CA THR A 411 32.83 21.25 -2.92
C THR A 411 32.99 19.96 -2.12
N PRO A 412 32.30 19.81 -0.97
CA PRO A 412 31.43 20.80 -0.33
C PRO A 412 32.22 21.98 0.27
N SER A 413 31.60 23.16 0.36
CA SER A 413 32.27 24.42 0.72
C SER A 413 32.46 24.64 2.23
N ASP A 414 31.83 23.80 3.04
CA ASP A 414 31.86 23.81 4.51
C ASP A 414 33.04 23.02 5.09
N ALA A 415 34.05 22.70 4.28
CA ALA A 415 35.28 22.06 4.76
C ALA A 415 36.05 22.98 5.72
N ASP A 416 36.66 22.39 6.76
CA ASP A 416 37.69 23.05 7.55
C ASP A 416 38.98 23.14 6.71
N VAL A 417 39.54 24.36 6.63
CA VAL A 417 40.69 24.68 5.79
C VAL A 417 41.87 25.01 6.69
N GLN A 418 42.89 24.15 6.66
CA GLN A 418 44.12 24.37 7.39
C GLN A 418 45.24 24.76 6.44
N VAL A 419 45.93 25.85 6.76
CA VAL A 419 47.09 26.34 6.00
C VAL A 419 48.35 25.97 6.76
N GLN A 420 49.38 25.55 6.02
CA GLN A 420 50.74 25.41 6.52
C GLN A 420 51.70 26.01 5.50
N TRP A 421 52.42 27.08 5.86
CA TRP A 421 53.44 27.66 5.00
C TRP A 421 54.68 26.78 4.94
N LEU A 422 55.29 26.74 3.75
CA LEU A 422 56.44 25.92 3.42
C LEU A 422 57.59 26.79 2.90
N ARG A 423 58.81 26.53 3.39
CA ARG A 423 60.07 27.09 2.89
C ARG A 423 60.85 25.98 2.19
N ASP A 424 61.06 26.14 0.88
CA ASP A 424 61.70 25.12 0.02
C ASP A 424 61.08 23.72 0.15
N GLY A 425 59.77 23.67 0.43
CA GLY A 425 58.98 22.44 0.61
C GLY A 425 58.93 21.91 2.05
N GLN A 426 59.62 22.55 3.01
CA GLN A 426 59.59 22.17 4.42
C GLN A 426 58.66 23.07 5.24
N PRO A 427 57.88 22.52 6.20
CA PRO A 427 57.00 23.32 7.06
C PRO A 427 57.75 24.39 7.84
N VAL A 428 57.22 25.61 7.84
CA VAL A 428 57.65 26.70 8.72
C VAL A 428 56.84 26.62 10.01
N ALA A 429 57.52 26.48 11.15
CA ALA A 429 56.87 26.37 12.46
C ALA A 429 55.91 27.55 12.70
N ASP A 430 54.73 27.24 13.26
CA ASP A 430 53.66 28.18 13.63
C ASP A 430 53.09 29.04 12.50
N ALA A 431 53.52 28.82 11.26
CA ALA A 431 53.06 29.55 10.10
C ALA A 431 51.80 28.90 9.51
N THR A 432 50.65 29.12 10.16
CA THR A 432 49.36 28.52 9.80
C THR A 432 48.28 29.52 9.41
N GLY A 433 48.60 30.82 9.38
CA GLY A 433 47.67 31.88 9.00
C GLY A 433 47.45 31.98 7.48
N PRO A 434 46.40 32.71 7.05
CA PRO A 434 46.12 32.97 5.63
C PRO A 434 47.17 33.90 4.99
N THR A 435 48.02 34.53 5.80
CA THR A 435 49.11 35.39 5.35
C THR A 435 50.43 34.96 5.98
N TYR A 436 51.53 35.26 5.31
CA TYR A 436 52.88 35.01 5.79
C TYR A 436 53.78 36.20 5.53
N GLN A 437 54.32 36.76 6.60
CA GLN A 437 55.29 37.83 6.54
C GLN A 437 56.66 37.26 6.22
N ILE A 438 57.28 37.76 5.15
CA ILE A 438 58.58 37.29 4.70
C ILE A 438 59.68 37.83 5.61
N THR A 439 60.45 36.92 6.18
CA THR A 439 61.53 37.19 7.14
C THR A 439 62.92 37.01 6.51
N ASN A 440 63.97 37.38 7.24
CA ASN A 440 65.35 37.15 6.80
C ASN A 440 65.67 35.66 6.59
N LEU A 441 65.00 34.75 7.31
CA LEU A 441 65.21 33.31 7.17
C LEU A 441 64.72 32.76 5.81
N ASP A 442 63.92 33.54 5.10
CA ASP A 442 63.36 33.16 3.81
C ASP A 442 64.24 33.58 2.63
N LEU A 443 65.26 34.42 2.84
CA LEU A 443 66.10 34.96 1.76
C LEU A 443 66.74 33.84 0.93
N GLY A 444 66.54 33.92 -0.39
CA GLY A 444 67.01 32.91 -1.34
C GLY A 444 66.10 31.69 -1.45
N SER A 445 65.21 31.43 -0.48
CA SER A 445 64.24 30.34 -0.51
C SER A 445 63.05 30.66 -1.40
N ARG A 446 62.33 29.61 -1.81
CA ARG A 446 60.98 29.72 -2.39
C ARG A 446 59.94 29.38 -1.35
N LEU A 447 58.85 30.13 -1.34
CA LEU A 447 57.73 29.92 -0.42
C LEU A 447 56.56 29.26 -1.16
N SER A 448 55.86 28.35 -0.51
CA SER A 448 54.58 27.79 -0.94
C SER A 448 53.69 27.60 0.28
N ALA A 449 52.41 27.32 0.07
CA ALA A 449 51.49 26.96 1.14
C ALA A 449 50.87 25.60 0.85
N ARG A 450 50.73 24.77 1.89
CA ARG A 450 49.95 23.53 1.88
C ARG A 450 48.57 23.80 2.47
N ILE A 451 47.54 23.39 1.75
CA ILE A 451 46.15 23.47 2.15
C ILE A 451 45.65 22.06 2.47
N THR A 452 45.14 21.87 3.67
CA THR A 452 44.52 20.60 4.09
C THR A 452 43.04 20.84 4.29
N LEU A 453 42.20 20.14 3.52
CA LEU A 453 40.75 20.17 3.61
C LEU A 453 40.28 18.98 4.45
N THR A 454 39.52 19.27 5.51
CA THR A 454 38.91 18.23 6.36
C THR A 454 37.42 18.49 6.56
N ARG A 455 36.65 17.42 6.67
CA ARG A 455 35.22 17.44 7.01
C ARG A 455 34.87 16.08 7.61
N ALA A 456 33.95 16.05 8.57
CA ALA A 456 33.52 14.80 9.17
C ALA A 456 32.99 13.85 8.07
N GLY A 457 33.42 12.58 8.12
CA GLY A 457 33.03 11.56 7.14
C GLY A 457 33.63 11.74 5.73
N TYR A 458 34.58 12.65 5.53
CA TYR A 458 35.25 12.87 4.24
C TYR A 458 36.68 12.35 4.26
N THR A 459 37.17 11.92 3.09
CA THR A 459 38.60 11.70 2.90
C THR A 459 39.34 13.04 2.90
N THR A 460 40.35 13.17 3.75
CA THR A 460 41.20 14.37 3.82
C THR A 460 41.91 14.60 2.48
N THR A 461 41.83 15.83 1.97
CA THR A 461 42.52 16.24 0.74
C THR A 461 43.59 17.27 1.06
N THR A 462 44.81 17.05 0.55
CA THR A 462 45.92 17.99 0.69
C THR A 462 46.31 18.55 -0.68
N LEU A 463 46.47 19.86 -0.77
CA LEU A 463 46.86 20.60 -1.97
C LEU A 463 48.06 21.49 -1.63
N GLU A 464 48.88 21.85 -2.63
CA GLU A 464 49.95 22.83 -2.45
C GLU A 464 49.85 23.92 -3.53
N THR A 465 50.14 25.16 -3.15
CA THR A 465 50.25 26.26 -4.10
C THR A 465 51.50 26.07 -4.99
N PRO A 466 51.53 26.66 -6.19
CA PRO A 466 52.79 26.88 -6.89
C PRO A 466 53.79 27.61 -6.00
N ARG A 467 55.08 27.28 -6.15
CA ARG A 467 56.17 27.94 -5.42
C ARG A 467 56.37 29.36 -5.92
N SER A 468 56.56 30.31 -4.99
CA SER A 468 56.91 31.69 -5.28
C SER A 468 58.23 31.80 -6.05
N ALA A 469 58.53 33.00 -6.58
CA ALA A 469 59.89 33.36 -6.92
C ALA A 469 60.80 33.29 -5.67
N ARG A 470 62.13 33.20 -5.86
CA ARG A 470 63.07 33.27 -4.73
C ARG A 470 62.90 34.60 -4.02
N VAL A 471 62.84 34.55 -2.69
CA VAL A 471 62.75 35.75 -1.86
C VAL A 471 64.05 36.54 -1.98
N LYS A 472 63.92 37.83 -2.31
CA LYS A 472 65.05 38.75 -2.43
C LYS A 472 64.83 40.02 -1.62
N SER A 473 65.93 40.64 -1.23
CA SER A 473 65.96 41.95 -0.58
C SER A 473 66.20 43.05 -1.61
N ASP A 474 65.55 44.19 -1.44
CA ASP A 474 65.80 45.37 -2.28
C ASP A 474 67.07 46.08 -1.82
N PRO A 475 68.06 46.26 -2.71
CA PRO A 475 69.28 46.96 -2.34
C PRO A 475 69.09 48.48 -2.30
N GLN A 476 70.03 49.15 -1.64
CA GLN A 476 70.31 50.57 -1.74
C GLN A 476 71.71 50.76 -2.30
N ILE A 477 71.88 51.68 -3.26
CA ILE A 477 73.19 52.04 -3.80
C ILE A 477 73.59 53.41 -3.23
N ARG A 478 74.74 53.45 -2.56
CA ARG A 478 75.43 54.69 -2.16
C ARG A 478 76.65 54.90 -3.04
N LEU A 479 76.84 56.13 -3.50
CA LEU A 479 77.93 56.50 -4.41
C LEU A 479 78.83 57.54 -3.75
N ALA A 480 80.12 57.24 -3.63
CA ALA A 480 81.15 58.23 -3.29
C ALA A 480 81.96 58.56 -4.54
N VAL A 481 81.95 59.82 -4.95
CA VAL A 481 82.57 60.28 -6.21
C VAL A 481 83.67 61.28 -5.90
N ASP A 482 84.87 61.00 -6.40
CA ASP A 482 86.06 61.83 -6.32
C ASP A 482 86.46 62.27 -7.74
N SER A 483 86.28 63.56 -8.03
CA SER A 483 86.49 64.16 -9.36
C SER A 483 87.79 64.97 -9.38
N GLY A 484 88.66 64.67 -10.34
CA GLY A 484 89.87 65.45 -10.65
C GLY A 484 89.94 65.84 -12.13
N ALA A 485 91.07 66.42 -12.55
CA ALA A 485 91.29 66.80 -13.94
C ALA A 485 91.18 65.58 -14.88
N ARG A 486 90.16 65.57 -15.76
CA ARG A 486 89.85 64.46 -16.70
C ARG A 486 89.74 63.07 -16.06
N ARG A 487 89.54 62.98 -14.74
CA ARG A 487 89.49 61.72 -13.98
C ARG A 487 88.32 61.72 -13.02
N VAL A 488 87.60 60.60 -12.93
CA VAL A 488 86.57 60.38 -11.92
C VAL A 488 86.77 59.02 -11.29
N ARG A 489 86.93 58.98 -9.97
CA ARG A 489 86.92 57.76 -9.17
C ARG A 489 85.58 57.62 -8.48
N VAL A 490 84.96 56.45 -8.60
CA VAL A 490 83.65 56.14 -8.04
C VAL A 490 83.81 54.94 -7.14
N THR A 491 83.45 55.08 -5.87
CA THR A 491 83.23 53.94 -4.98
C THR A 491 81.73 53.71 -4.93
N VAL A 492 81.32 52.52 -5.35
CA VAL A 492 79.93 52.05 -5.30
C VAL A 492 79.80 51.16 -4.08
N THR A 493 78.90 51.51 -3.17
CA THR A 493 78.53 50.68 -2.03
C THR A 493 77.09 50.24 -2.21
N VAL A 494 76.83 48.94 -2.10
CA VAL A 494 75.50 48.36 -2.19
C VAL A 494 75.21 47.64 -0.89
N THR A 495 74.09 47.98 -0.26
CA THR A 495 73.60 47.37 0.98
C THR A 495 72.19 46.87 0.73
N ALA A 496 71.81 45.73 1.30
CA ALA A 496 70.43 45.25 1.24
C ALA A 496 70.00 44.80 2.65
N PRO A 497 68.80 45.16 3.12
CA PRO A 497 68.31 44.68 4.41
C PRO A 497 68.40 43.15 4.53
N GLY A 498 68.82 42.64 5.68
CA GLY A 498 68.91 41.20 5.94
C GLY A 498 70.04 40.44 5.25
N VAL A 499 70.83 41.09 4.38
CA VAL A 499 71.94 40.45 3.65
C VAL A 499 73.27 40.96 4.21
N SER A 500 74.04 40.07 4.84
CA SER A 500 75.33 40.38 5.47
C SER A 500 76.40 40.81 4.48
N GLU A 501 76.45 40.17 3.30
CA GLU A 501 77.39 40.53 2.24
C GLU A 501 76.71 40.63 0.88
N VAL A 502 76.60 41.84 0.35
CA VAL A 502 76.14 42.05 -1.02
C VAL A 502 77.30 41.84 -1.98
N THR A 503 77.19 40.81 -2.81
CA THR A 503 78.16 40.45 -3.85
C THR A 503 77.52 40.51 -5.23
N GLY A 504 78.34 40.46 -6.27
CA GLY A 504 77.88 40.39 -7.67
C GLY A 504 78.33 41.56 -8.52
N PRO A 505 78.05 41.51 -9.83
CA PRO A 505 78.58 42.48 -10.79
C PRO A 505 77.82 43.80 -10.75
N VAL A 506 78.60 44.88 -10.82
CA VAL A 506 78.16 46.26 -10.96
C VAL A 506 78.78 46.85 -12.21
N VAL A 507 77.94 47.37 -13.10
CA VAL A 507 78.37 48.11 -14.27
C VAL A 507 78.22 49.60 -14.01
N VAL A 508 79.33 50.34 -14.06
CA VAL A 508 79.34 51.81 -14.00
C VAL A 508 79.59 52.35 -15.40
N ARG A 509 78.68 53.18 -15.90
CA ARG A 509 78.80 53.86 -17.20
C ARG A 509 78.91 55.37 -16.99
N LEU A 510 79.94 55.98 -17.55
CA LEU A 510 80.19 57.42 -17.46
C LEU A 510 80.78 57.94 -18.79
N ALA A 511 80.18 58.99 -19.35
CA ALA A 511 80.62 59.64 -20.59
C ALA A 511 80.85 58.68 -21.77
N GLY A 512 80.00 57.66 -21.92
CA GLY A 512 80.09 56.66 -23.00
C GLY A 512 80.97 55.45 -22.66
N VAL A 513 81.80 55.52 -21.63
CA VAL A 513 82.67 54.42 -21.18
C VAL A 513 81.95 53.59 -20.11
N SER A 514 81.93 52.27 -20.27
CA SER A 514 81.40 51.33 -19.27
C SER A 514 82.52 50.52 -18.64
N ARG A 515 82.44 50.30 -17.33
CA ARG A 515 83.35 49.43 -16.56
C ARG A 515 82.53 48.51 -15.68
N GLU A 516 82.80 47.23 -15.78
CA GLU A 516 82.24 46.21 -14.90
C GLU A 516 83.21 45.94 -13.74
N VAL A 517 82.68 45.89 -12.52
CA VAL A 517 83.41 45.52 -11.31
C VAL A 517 82.52 44.65 -10.43
N THR A 518 83.13 43.73 -9.70
CA THR A 518 82.42 42.87 -8.74
C THR A 518 82.47 43.49 -7.35
N LEU A 519 81.31 43.58 -6.69
CA LEU A 519 81.24 43.95 -5.27
C LEU A 519 81.92 42.90 -4.41
N ARG A 520 82.80 43.35 -3.51
CA ARG A 520 83.37 42.53 -2.43
C ARG A 520 83.03 43.21 -1.12
N HIS A 521 82.43 42.48 -0.19
CA HIS A 521 81.91 43.02 1.08
C HIS A 521 81.03 44.28 0.87
N GLY A 522 80.13 44.24 -0.11
CA GLY A 522 79.21 45.35 -0.42
C GLY A 522 79.82 46.56 -1.10
N SER A 523 81.11 46.56 -1.50
CA SER A 523 81.76 47.73 -2.11
C SER A 523 82.62 47.37 -3.32
N ALA A 524 82.68 48.28 -4.30
CA ALA A 524 83.59 48.21 -5.44
C ALA A 524 84.03 49.61 -5.85
N ARG A 525 85.27 49.74 -6.35
CA ARG A 525 85.83 51.01 -6.79
C ARG A 525 86.20 50.96 -8.27
N VAL A 526 85.78 51.98 -9.01
CA VAL A 526 86.08 52.15 -10.44
C VAL A 526 86.77 53.50 -10.64
N THR A 527 87.79 53.56 -11.48
CA THR A 527 88.40 54.83 -11.90
C THR A 527 88.29 54.99 -13.41
N PHE A 528 87.74 56.12 -13.83
CA PHE A 528 87.68 56.56 -15.22
C PHE A 528 88.74 57.64 -15.42
N LYS A 529 89.53 57.52 -16.49
CA LYS A 529 90.56 58.48 -16.90
C LYS A 529 90.22 59.02 -18.30
N ASP A 530 90.90 60.09 -18.70
CA ASP A 530 90.80 60.73 -20.02
C ASP A 530 89.39 61.22 -20.40
N LEU A 531 88.57 61.49 -19.39
CA LEU A 531 87.18 61.90 -19.57
C LEU A 531 87.09 63.34 -20.14
N PRO A 532 86.13 63.60 -21.05
CA PRO A 532 85.82 64.97 -21.46
C PRO A 532 85.28 65.81 -20.29
N LYS A 533 85.73 67.06 -20.19
CA LYS A 533 85.28 68.00 -19.15
C LYS A 533 83.78 68.27 -19.21
N GLY A 534 83.21 68.71 -18.09
CA GLY A 534 81.81 69.12 -17.98
C GLY A 534 80.95 68.19 -17.14
N LYS A 535 79.64 68.49 -17.08
CA LYS A 535 78.65 67.65 -16.39
C LYS A 535 78.33 66.42 -17.24
N ARG A 536 78.40 65.24 -16.64
CA ARG A 536 78.13 63.96 -17.29
C ARG A 536 77.19 63.13 -16.41
N THR A 537 76.25 62.42 -17.03
CA THR A 537 75.41 61.46 -16.30
C THR A 537 76.17 60.16 -16.14
N MET A 538 76.28 59.70 -14.90
CA MET A 538 76.76 58.37 -14.54
C MET A 538 75.56 57.46 -14.32
N THR A 539 75.60 56.25 -14.87
CA THR A 539 74.63 55.18 -14.59
C THR A 539 75.36 54.06 -13.86
N VAL A 540 74.83 53.62 -12.73
CA VAL A 540 75.34 52.47 -11.97
C VAL A 540 74.26 51.40 -11.96
N ARG A 541 74.57 50.23 -12.52
CA ARG A 541 73.67 49.07 -12.56
C ARG A 541 74.26 47.94 -11.75
N TYR A 542 73.61 47.60 -10.64
CA TYR A 542 73.84 46.35 -9.94
C TYR A 542 72.95 45.25 -10.53
N ALA A 543 73.54 44.12 -10.93
CA ALA A 543 72.82 43.05 -11.60
C ALA A 543 71.91 42.23 -10.67
N GLY A 544 72.09 42.35 -9.34
CA GLY A 544 71.44 41.48 -8.35
C GLY A 544 72.30 40.26 -8.00
N SER A 545 71.80 39.47 -7.05
CA SER A 545 72.33 38.16 -6.64
C SER A 545 71.18 37.17 -6.44
N GLU A 546 71.45 36.00 -5.85
CA GLU A 546 70.41 35.06 -5.44
C GLU A 546 69.46 35.66 -4.39
N THR A 547 69.97 36.52 -3.51
CA THR A 547 69.24 37.08 -2.36
C THR A 547 68.97 38.58 -2.49
N VAL A 548 69.52 39.26 -3.50
CA VAL A 548 69.37 40.71 -3.69
C VAL A 548 68.81 41.03 -5.07
N ASN A 549 67.82 41.90 -5.13
CA ASN A 549 67.24 42.37 -6.39
C ASN A 549 68.23 43.23 -7.20
N ARG A 550 67.99 43.33 -8.50
CA ARG A 550 68.74 44.26 -9.36
C ARG A 550 68.34 45.70 -9.04
N LEU A 551 69.27 46.64 -9.15
CA LEU A 551 68.99 48.08 -9.00
C LEU A 551 69.85 48.91 -9.95
N VAL A 552 69.21 49.90 -10.58
CA VAL A 552 69.88 50.91 -11.42
C VAL A 552 69.68 52.26 -10.77
N THR A 553 70.76 53.02 -10.67
CA THR A 553 70.72 54.43 -10.25
C THR A 553 71.52 55.30 -11.20
N THR A 554 71.18 56.58 -11.26
CA THR A 554 71.91 57.57 -12.04
C THR A 554 72.34 58.73 -11.16
N ARG A 555 73.48 59.34 -11.48
CA ARG A 555 74.00 60.52 -10.78
C ARG A 555 74.74 61.42 -11.75
N THR A 556 74.46 62.72 -11.71
CA THR A 556 75.27 63.69 -12.44
C THR A 556 76.61 63.90 -11.74
N VAL A 557 77.69 63.79 -12.49
CA VAL A 557 79.07 63.98 -12.03
C VAL A 557 79.72 65.08 -12.86
N ARG A 558 80.48 65.98 -12.22
CA ARG A 558 81.30 66.99 -12.92
C ARG A 558 82.71 66.47 -13.09
N VAL A 559 83.22 66.51 -14.32
CA VAL A 559 84.61 66.19 -14.67
C VAL A 559 85.38 67.51 -14.80
N GLY A 560 86.48 67.66 -14.05
CA GLY A 560 87.33 68.86 -14.00
C GLY A 560 88.30 69.01 -15.18
#